data_AF-A0A8S3UDB6-F1
#
_entry.id   AF-A0A8S3UDB6-F1
#
_cell.length_a   1.000
_cell.length_b   1.000
_cell.length_c   1.000
_cell.angle_alpha   90.00
_cell.angle_beta   90.00
_cell.angle_gamma   90.00
#
_symmetry.space_group_name_H-M   'P 1'
#
loop_
_entity.id
_entity.type
_entity.pdbx_description
1 polymer ?
#
loop_
_entity_poly.entity_id
_entity_poly.type
_entity_poly.pdbx_seq_one_letter_code
_entity_poly.pdbx_strand_id
1 'polypeptide(L)'
;MGIQRLTHKICSSISYISASQLLLCFLILLCVKVTVGSYGDRSYIFMKCVSNCGNKNCTSQSKFLSAQPWYLTVLQWSCKDECKYQCMWKTVDAFHKDGLSVPQFHGKWPFVRLFGIQEPASVLFSVLNGIAHLRILSYRKQVSPQVPLYYIWHLYALVALNAWFWSTVFHTKDTDFTEKMDYFCAFSVVLSNCFAVLCRLYGTSPVRRPVIFAALVIALYTYHIYYLAFVHFDYGYNMQVNIFLRPVPFGFIDKTCKRKQDTIYMLPSMIKVYFDNPENANLST
;
A
#
# COMPACT_ATOMS: atom_id res chain seq x y z
N MET A 1 25.99 -23.46 28.24
CA MET A 1 25.60 -24.38 27.13
C MET A 1 24.10 -24.45 26.83
N GLY A 2 23.17 -24.06 27.72
CA GLY A 2 21.72 -24.17 27.47
C GLY A 2 21.11 -23.15 26.50
N ILE A 3 21.60 -21.91 26.51
CA ILE A 3 21.02 -20.80 25.70
C ILE A 3 21.28 -20.99 24.19
N GLN A 4 22.46 -21.50 23.82
CA GLN A 4 22.80 -21.79 22.41
C GLN A 4 21.97 -22.93 21.79
N ARG A 5 21.59 -23.95 22.59
CA ARG A 5 20.71 -25.03 22.12
C ARG A 5 19.26 -24.57 21.97
N LEU A 6 18.81 -23.63 22.81
CA LEU A 6 17.47 -23.05 22.72
C LEU A 6 17.34 -22.11 21.51
N THR A 7 18.35 -21.28 21.24
CA THR A 7 18.38 -20.41 20.05
C THR A 7 18.46 -21.21 18.75
N HIS A 8 19.20 -22.33 18.72
CA HIS A 8 19.26 -23.21 17.55
C HIS A 8 17.92 -23.94 17.32
N LYS A 9 17.21 -24.33 18.40
CA LYS A 9 15.86 -24.91 18.30
C LYS A 9 14.85 -23.89 17.77
N ILE A 10 14.82 -22.67 18.30
CA ILE A 10 13.88 -21.61 17.85
C ILE A 10 14.14 -21.23 16.39
N CYS A 11 15.40 -21.09 15.98
CA CYS A 11 15.76 -20.81 14.59
C CYS A 11 15.45 -22.00 13.65
N SER A 12 15.57 -23.24 14.13
CA SER A 12 15.14 -24.43 13.39
C SER A 12 13.62 -24.58 13.30
N SER A 13 12.86 -24.13 14.30
CA SER A 13 11.39 -24.19 14.30
C SER A 13 10.74 -23.18 13.35
N ILE A 14 11.36 -22.00 13.15
CA ILE A 14 10.94 -21.00 12.15
C ILE A 14 11.29 -21.48 10.72
N SER A 15 12.22 -22.43 10.59
CA SER A 15 12.66 -23.00 9.29
C SER A 15 11.68 -24.00 8.68
N TYR A 16 10.54 -24.29 9.32
CA TYR A 16 9.55 -25.25 8.82
C TYR A 16 8.15 -24.64 8.78
N ILE A 17 7.94 -23.64 7.92
CA ILE A 17 6.60 -23.44 7.37
C ILE A 17 6.42 -24.52 6.30
N SER A 18 5.72 -25.60 6.63
CA SER A 18 5.50 -26.70 5.69
C SER A 18 4.56 -26.27 4.57
N ALA A 19 4.68 -26.88 3.38
CA ALA A 19 3.78 -26.64 2.26
C ALA A 19 2.28 -26.81 2.64
N SER A 20 2.00 -27.67 3.64
CA SER A 20 0.66 -27.85 4.20
C SER A 20 0.14 -26.64 4.99
N GLN A 21 1.00 -25.86 5.64
CA GLN A 21 0.60 -24.61 6.32
C GLN A 21 0.31 -23.50 5.29
N LEU A 22 1.09 -23.41 4.21
CA LEU A 22 0.81 -22.50 3.10
C LEU A 22 -0.50 -22.87 2.37
N LEU A 23 -0.76 -24.16 2.18
CA LEU A 23 -2.00 -24.67 1.58
C LEU A 23 -3.22 -24.42 2.47
N LEU A 24 -3.09 -24.61 3.79
CA LEU A 24 -4.17 -24.32 4.74
C LEU A 24 -4.51 -22.82 4.74
N CYS A 25 -3.51 -21.96 4.65
CA CYS A 25 -3.73 -20.52 4.55
C CYS A 25 -4.35 -20.12 3.21
N PHE A 26 -3.97 -20.77 2.11
CA PHE A 26 -4.65 -20.65 0.82
C PHE A 26 -6.13 -21.05 0.88
N LEU A 27 -6.47 -22.12 1.61
CA LEU A 27 -7.86 -22.57 1.80
C LEU A 27 -8.68 -21.60 2.68
N ILE A 28 -8.07 -21.01 3.71
CA ILE A 28 -8.74 -20.00 4.57
C ILE A 28 -9.07 -18.72 3.79
N LEU A 29 -8.21 -18.33 2.84
CA LEU A 29 -8.44 -17.20 1.95
C LEU A 29 -9.63 -17.40 0.97
N LEU A 30 -10.12 -18.64 0.80
CA LEU A 30 -11.32 -18.93 0.00
C LEU A 30 -12.64 -18.69 0.76
N CYS A 31 -12.60 -18.44 2.07
CA CYS A 31 -13.80 -18.35 2.92
C CYS A 31 -14.25 -16.92 3.25
N VAL A 32 -13.81 -15.92 2.48
CA VAL A 32 -14.13 -14.50 2.75
C VAL A 32 -15.53 -14.15 2.27
N LYS A 33 -16.33 -13.53 3.15
CA LYS A 33 -17.71 -13.12 2.85
C LYS A 33 -17.75 -11.80 2.09
N VAL A 34 -18.75 -11.69 1.22
CA VAL A 34 -19.12 -10.51 0.43
C VAL A 34 -19.44 -9.31 1.34
N THR A 35 -18.90 -8.15 0.99
CA THR A 35 -19.16 -6.89 1.69
C THR A 35 -20.47 -6.24 1.25
N VAL A 36 -21.17 -5.61 2.19
CA VAL A 36 -22.44 -4.90 1.96
C VAL A 36 -22.10 -3.43 1.66
N GLY A 37 -22.52 -2.92 0.50
CA GLY A 37 -22.27 -1.52 0.10
C GLY A 37 -22.75 -0.49 1.13
N SER A 38 -22.09 0.66 1.20
CA SER A 38 -22.23 1.61 2.31
C SER A 38 -23.65 2.17 2.49
N TYR A 39 -24.00 2.45 3.74
CA TYR A 39 -25.34 2.94 4.12
C TYR A 39 -25.69 4.29 3.47
N GLY A 40 -24.71 5.20 3.32
CA GLY A 40 -24.92 6.53 2.75
C GLY A 40 -25.38 6.49 1.30
N ASP A 41 -24.84 5.56 0.50
CA ASP A 41 -25.17 5.41 -0.92
C ASP A 41 -26.63 5.01 -1.16
N ARG A 42 -27.23 4.35 -0.17
CA ARG A 42 -28.62 3.88 -0.23
C ARG A 42 -29.61 4.83 0.44
N SER A 43 -29.12 5.91 1.05
CA SER A 43 -29.99 6.87 1.71
C SER A 43 -30.86 7.59 0.68
N TYR A 44 -32.15 7.73 1.00
CA TYR A 44 -33.11 8.43 0.13
C TYR A 44 -32.66 9.85 -0.19
N ILE A 45 -32.11 10.55 0.81
CA ILE A 45 -31.61 11.94 0.69
C ILE A 45 -30.50 12.01 -0.37
N PHE A 46 -29.51 11.12 -0.30
CA PHE A 46 -28.41 11.09 -1.24
C PHE A 46 -28.88 10.75 -2.65
N MET A 47 -29.63 9.64 -2.82
CA MET A 47 -30.09 9.19 -4.14
C MET A 47 -30.96 10.24 -4.84
N LYS A 48 -31.92 10.84 -4.11
CA LYS A 48 -32.79 11.89 -4.64
C LYS A 48 -32.00 13.14 -5.01
N CYS A 49 -31.03 13.54 -4.19
CA CYS A 49 -30.17 14.68 -4.49
C CYS A 49 -29.36 14.44 -5.76
N VAL A 50 -28.70 13.28 -5.88
CA VAL A 50 -27.84 12.95 -7.03
C VAL A 50 -28.66 12.93 -8.32
N SER A 51 -29.85 12.30 -8.30
CA SER A 51 -30.77 12.28 -9.45
C SER A 51 -31.19 13.70 -9.87
N ASN A 52 -31.62 14.53 -8.92
CA ASN A 52 -32.02 15.91 -9.19
C ASN A 52 -30.87 16.78 -9.71
N CYS A 53 -29.68 16.63 -9.14
CA CYS A 53 -28.49 17.35 -9.56
C CYS A 53 -28.10 16.96 -10.99
N GLY A 54 -28.07 15.65 -11.29
CA GLY A 54 -27.78 15.14 -12.63
C GLY A 54 -28.72 15.69 -13.70
N ASN A 55 -30.03 15.64 -13.42
CA ASN A 55 -31.05 16.11 -14.37
C ASN A 55 -31.01 17.62 -14.63
N LYS A 56 -30.56 18.42 -13.66
CA LYS A 56 -30.49 19.89 -13.78
C LYS A 56 -29.17 20.38 -14.36
N ASN A 57 -28.05 19.82 -13.89
CA ASN A 57 -26.72 20.38 -14.13
C ASN A 57 -25.94 19.61 -15.21
N CYS A 58 -26.25 18.34 -15.46
CA CYS A 58 -25.45 17.48 -16.34
C CYS A 58 -26.08 17.25 -17.72
N THR A 59 -26.95 18.15 -18.18
CA THR A 59 -27.62 18.04 -19.50
C THR A 59 -26.70 18.41 -20.67
N SER A 60 -25.73 19.30 -20.46
CA SER A 60 -24.75 19.72 -21.47
C SER A 60 -23.34 19.67 -20.91
N GLN A 61 -22.51 18.79 -21.48
CA GLN A 61 -21.10 18.65 -21.07
C GLN A 61 -20.30 19.93 -21.33
N SER A 62 -20.54 20.63 -22.45
CA SER A 62 -19.83 21.87 -22.77
C SER A 62 -20.16 23.00 -21.81
N LYS A 63 -21.43 23.13 -21.42
CA LYS A 63 -21.88 24.11 -20.41
C LYS A 63 -21.32 23.82 -19.02
N PHE A 64 -21.20 22.55 -18.65
CA PHE A 64 -20.58 22.16 -17.39
C PHE A 64 -19.07 22.48 -17.40
N LEU A 65 -18.35 22.06 -18.43
CA LEU A 65 -16.91 22.29 -18.54
C LEU A 65 -16.54 23.77 -18.60
N SER A 66 -17.37 24.63 -19.21
CA SER A 66 -17.12 26.07 -19.25
C SER A 66 -17.30 26.77 -17.90
N ALA A 67 -18.13 26.21 -17.02
CA ALA A 67 -18.35 26.72 -15.66
C ALA A 67 -17.43 26.06 -14.61
N GLN A 68 -16.77 24.96 -14.96
CA GLN A 68 -15.93 24.20 -14.04
C GLN A 68 -14.55 24.86 -13.86
N PRO A 69 -14.06 25.01 -12.61
CA PRO A 69 -12.71 25.47 -12.36
C PRO A 69 -11.66 24.61 -13.07
N TRP A 70 -10.64 25.26 -13.66
CA TRP A 70 -9.65 24.61 -14.51
C TRP A 70 -8.94 23.42 -13.83
N TYR A 71 -8.64 23.52 -12.53
CA TYR A 71 -7.95 22.46 -11.79
C TYR A 71 -8.81 21.20 -11.65
N LEU A 72 -10.14 21.34 -11.57
CA LEU A 72 -11.04 20.18 -11.56
C LEU A 72 -11.13 19.54 -12.95
N THR A 73 -11.04 20.34 -14.01
CA THR A 73 -10.98 19.85 -15.40
C THR A 73 -9.69 19.07 -15.65
N VAL A 74 -8.55 19.55 -15.16
CA VAL A 74 -7.25 18.85 -15.23
C VAL A 74 -7.32 17.50 -14.50
N LEU A 75 -7.96 17.46 -13.33
CA LEU A 75 -8.21 16.21 -12.59
C LEU A 75 -9.38 15.40 -13.18
N GLN A 76 -9.98 15.83 -14.28
CA GLN A 76 -11.05 15.15 -15.00
C GLN A 76 -12.31 14.88 -14.14
N TRP A 77 -12.61 15.72 -13.15
CA TRP A 77 -13.86 15.59 -12.38
C TRP A 77 -15.07 15.78 -13.30
N SER A 78 -15.97 14.81 -13.36
CA SER A 78 -17.17 14.89 -14.19
C SER A 78 -18.32 15.60 -13.47
N CYS A 79 -19.35 16.00 -14.21
CA CYS A 79 -20.56 16.57 -13.61
C CYS A 79 -21.24 15.60 -12.63
N LYS A 80 -21.19 14.29 -12.94
CA LYS A 80 -21.73 13.26 -12.05
C LYS A 80 -20.93 13.19 -10.74
N ASP A 81 -19.61 13.33 -10.80
CA ASP A 81 -18.76 13.29 -9.61
C ASP A 81 -18.99 14.53 -8.73
N GLU A 82 -19.13 15.71 -9.34
CA GLU A 82 -19.50 16.93 -8.61
C GLU A 82 -20.86 16.81 -7.93
N CYS A 83 -21.86 16.26 -8.63
CA CYS A 83 -23.17 16.01 -8.04
C CYS A 83 -23.10 15.02 -6.87
N LYS A 84 -22.35 13.91 -7.01
CA LYS A 84 -22.13 12.96 -5.91
C LYS A 84 -21.49 13.63 -4.71
N TYR A 85 -20.42 14.40 -4.91
CA TYR A 85 -19.72 15.08 -3.82
C TYR A 85 -20.61 16.12 -3.11
N GLN A 86 -21.33 16.97 -3.84
CA GLN A 86 -22.21 17.96 -3.24
C GLN A 86 -23.36 17.31 -2.48
N CYS A 87 -23.93 16.23 -3.04
CA CYS A 87 -25.02 15.50 -2.40
C CYS A 87 -24.57 14.68 -1.20
N MET A 88 -23.33 14.18 -1.19
CA MET A 88 -22.73 13.57 -0.02
C MET A 88 -22.74 14.54 1.16
N TRP A 89 -22.23 15.76 0.99
CA TRP A 89 -22.22 16.78 2.05
C TRP A 89 -23.61 17.23 2.49
N LYS A 90 -24.58 17.37 1.57
CA LYS A 90 -25.98 17.63 1.94
C LYS A 90 -26.59 16.51 2.78
N THR A 91 -26.25 15.26 2.49
CA THR A 91 -26.69 14.12 3.30
C THR A 91 -26.01 14.13 4.67
N VAL A 92 -24.70 14.41 4.73
CA VAL A 92 -23.97 14.58 6.02
C VAL A 92 -24.65 15.65 6.89
N ASP A 93 -24.97 16.81 6.32
CA ASP A 93 -25.65 17.89 7.04
C ASP A 93 -27.03 17.49 7.55
N ALA A 94 -27.79 16.71 6.77
CA ALA A 94 -29.10 16.20 7.19
C ALA A 94 -28.96 15.22 8.37
N PHE A 95 -28.00 14.29 8.30
CA PHE A 95 -27.74 13.35 9.39
C PHE A 95 -27.30 14.05 10.67
N HIS A 96 -26.44 15.06 10.57
CA HIS A 96 -26.04 15.88 11.72
C HIS A 96 -27.23 16.61 12.35
N LYS A 97 -28.15 17.17 11.54
CA LYS A 97 -29.35 17.85 12.06
C LYS A 97 -30.28 16.90 12.83
N ASP A 98 -30.37 15.66 12.39
CA ASP A 98 -31.20 14.64 13.02
C ASP A 98 -30.49 13.92 14.19
N GLY A 99 -29.26 14.33 14.55
CA GLY A 99 -28.48 13.70 15.61
C GLY A 99 -28.01 12.27 15.28
N LEU A 100 -27.98 11.91 13.99
CA LEU A 100 -27.57 10.61 13.50
C LEU A 100 -26.05 10.56 13.23
N SER A 101 -25.48 9.36 13.30
CA SER A 101 -24.08 9.15 12.93
C SER A 101 -23.88 9.31 11.42
N VAL A 102 -22.81 9.98 11.02
CA VAL A 102 -22.46 10.15 9.60
C VAL A 102 -22.25 8.78 8.95
N PRO A 103 -22.89 8.49 7.82
CA PRO A 103 -22.68 7.23 7.13
C PRO A 103 -21.47 7.29 6.20
N GLN A 104 -20.96 6.12 5.83
CA GLN A 104 -19.99 5.99 4.74
C GLN A 104 -20.69 6.11 3.38
N PHE A 105 -19.94 6.61 2.40
CA PHE A 105 -20.33 6.69 0.99
C PHE A 105 -19.26 5.99 0.16
N HIS A 106 -19.67 5.06 -0.71
CA HIS A 106 -18.78 4.27 -1.56
C HIS A 106 -17.62 3.62 -0.80
N GLY A 107 -17.89 3.07 0.39
CA GLY A 107 -16.89 2.41 1.25
C GLY A 107 -16.02 3.38 2.07
N LYS A 108 -16.23 4.70 1.97
CA LYS A 108 -15.33 5.72 2.52
C LYS A 108 -16.07 6.70 3.43
N TRP A 109 -15.34 7.29 4.37
CA TRP A 109 -15.83 8.45 5.12
C TRP A 109 -15.83 9.70 4.23
N PRO A 110 -16.78 10.63 4.41
CA PRO A 110 -16.82 11.86 3.62
C PRO A 110 -15.60 12.74 3.95
N PHE A 111 -14.80 13.07 2.93
CA PHE A 111 -13.64 13.96 3.05
C PHE A 111 -13.87 15.27 2.31
N VAL A 112 -13.37 16.37 2.89
CA VAL A 112 -13.42 17.68 2.24
C VAL A 112 -12.30 17.71 1.20
N ARG A 113 -12.66 17.99 -0.06
CA ARG A 113 -11.70 18.13 -1.15
C ARG A 113 -10.87 19.39 -0.99
N LEU A 114 -9.56 19.28 -1.23
CA LEU A 114 -8.63 20.42 -1.26
C LEU A 114 -7.98 20.52 -2.65
N PHE A 115 -8.19 21.63 -3.36
CA PHE A 115 -7.72 21.82 -4.75
C PHE A 115 -8.11 20.67 -5.71
N GLY A 116 -9.25 20.01 -5.45
CA GLY A 116 -9.73 18.86 -6.21
C GLY A 116 -9.14 17.50 -5.79
N ILE A 117 -8.24 17.46 -4.82
CA ILE A 117 -7.73 16.23 -4.21
C ILE A 117 -8.81 15.65 -3.30
N GLN A 118 -9.20 14.38 -3.55
CA GLN A 118 -10.23 13.68 -2.80
C GLN A 118 -9.85 13.44 -1.34
N GLU A 119 -8.63 12.95 -1.10
CA GLU A 119 -8.13 12.59 0.23
C GLU A 119 -6.76 13.25 0.50
N PRO A 120 -6.71 14.54 0.88
CA PRO A 120 -5.47 15.32 0.94
C PRO A 120 -4.42 14.75 1.90
N ALA A 121 -4.85 14.24 3.05
CA ALA A 121 -3.95 13.63 4.03
C ALA A 121 -3.33 12.34 3.48
N SER A 122 -4.14 11.47 2.87
CA SER A 122 -3.66 10.22 2.25
C SER A 122 -2.66 10.50 1.14
N VAL A 123 -2.94 11.48 0.27
CA VAL A 123 -2.01 11.94 -0.77
C VAL A 123 -0.68 12.42 -0.19
N LEU A 124 -0.72 13.26 0.85
CA LEU A 124 0.49 13.75 1.51
C LEU A 124 1.32 12.59 2.08
N PHE A 125 0.69 11.66 2.80
CA PHE A 125 1.40 10.51 3.36
C PHE A 125 1.97 9.58 2.29
N SER A 126 1.26 9.36 1.18
CA SER A 126 1.77 8.55 0.07
C SER A 126 2.98 9.19 -0.60
N VAL A 127 2.96 10.51 -0.83
CA VAL A 127 4.12 11.26 -1.36
C VAL A 127 5.32 11.18 -0.40
N LEU A 128 5.10 11.40 0.90
CA LEU A 128 6.17 11.32 1.89
C LEU A 128 6.80 9.92 1.97
N ASN A 129 5.98 8.87 1.90
CA ASN A 129 6.48 7.49 1.82
C ASN A 129 7.28 7.26 0.53
N GLY A 130 6.80 7.74 -0.62
CA GLY A 130 7.54 7.69 -1.88
C GLY A 130 8.93 8.36 -1.76
N ILE A 131 9.00 9.55 -1.15
CA ILE A 131 10.27 10.26 -0.91
C ILE A 131 11.22 9.42 -0.02
N ALA A 132 10.69 8.75 1.01
CA ALA A 132 11.51 7.86 1.84
C ALA A 132 12.14 6.72 1.03
N HIS A 133 11.41 6.13 0.08
CA HIS A 133 11.96 5.10 -0.81
C HIS A 133 12.93 5.66 -1.87
N LEU A 134 12.76 6.92 -2.33
CA LEU A 134 13.76 7.58 -3.17
C LEU A 134 15.11 7.70 -2.44
N ARG A 135 15.09 7.95 -1.12
CA ARG A 135 16.32 7.99 -0.33
C ARG A 135 17.07 6.66 -0.34
N ILE A 136 16.36 5.52 -0.37
CA ILE A 136 16.99 4.20 -0.53
C ILE A 136 17.82 4.15 -1.82
N LEU A 137 17.29 4.68 -2.93
CA LEU A 137 18.01 4.73 -4.21
C LEU A 137 19.20 5.71 -4.20
N SER A 138 19.15 6.75 -3.37
CA SER A 138 20.25 7.72 -3.25
C SER A 138 21.52 7.11 -2.62
N TYR A 139 21.37 6.03 -1.83
CA TYR A 139 22.50 5.34 -1.20
C TYR A 139 23.38 4.54 -2.16
N ARG A 140 23.00 4.41 -3.44
CA ARG A 140 23.87 3.83 -4.49
C ARG A 140 25.24 4.50 -4.56
N LYS A 141 25.32 5.79 -4.22
CA LYS A 141 26.57 6.56 -4.21
C LYS A 141 27.46 6.27 -2.98
N GLN A 142 26.87 5.75 -1.91
CA GLN A 142 27.51 5.62 -0.60
C GLN A 142 27.78 4.14 -0.22
N VAL A 143 27.10 3.19 -0.89
CA VAL A 143 27.16 1.77 -0.56
C VAL A 143 27.67 0.98 -1.77
N SER A 144 28.70 0.18 -1.53
CA SER A 144 29.28 -0.68 -2.56
C SER A 144 28.27 -1.73 -3.06
N PRO A 145 28.18 -2.01 -4.38
CA PRO A 145 27.29 -3.05 -4.92
C PRO A 145 27.62 -4.49 -4.47
N GLN A 146 28.76 -4.69 -3.80
CA GLN A 146 29.21 -5.99 -3.30
C GLN A 146 28.52 -6.37 -1.97
N VAL A 147 27.82 -5.44 -1.32
CA VAL A 147 27.11 -5.76 -0.07
C VAL A 147 25.95 -6.74 -0.32
N PRO A 148 25.69 -7.68 0.60
CA PRO A 148 24.57 -8.60 0.47
C PRO A 148 23.24 -7.87 0.29
N LEU A 149 22.37 -8.42 -0.57
CA LEU A 149 21.03 -7.90 -0.86
C LEU A 149 20.98 -6.50 -1.49
N TYR A 150 22.12 -5.92 -1.92
CA TYR A 150 22.16 -4.59 -2.54
C TYR A 150 21.08 -4.42 -3.61
N TYR A 151 21.08 -5.27 -4.64
CA TYR A 151 20.12 -5.17 -5.74
C TYR A 151 18.67 -5.49 -5.33
N ILE A 152 18.48 -6.29 -4.29
CA ILE A 152 17.15 -6.67 -3.78
C ILE A 152 16.49 -5.48 -3.09
N TRP A 153 17.23 -4.72 -2.28
CA TRP A 153 16.71 -3.49 -1.66
C TRP A 153 16.42 -2.39 -2.68
N HIS A 154 17.22 -2.31 -3.75
CA HIS A 154 16.94 -1.39 -4.85
C HIS A 154 15.69 -1.78 -5.64
N LEU A 155 15.48 -3.08 -5.90
CA LEU A 155 14.25 -3.58 -6.50
C LEU A 155 13.04 -3.26 -5.61
N TYR A 156 13.13 -3.54 -4.30
CA TYR A 156 12.08 -3.20 -3.34
C TYR A 156 11.75 -1.70 -3.36
N ALA A 157 12.75 -0.83 -3.37
CA ALA A 157 12.55 0.61 -3.44
C ALA A 157 11.83 1.04 -4.73
N LEU A 158 12.19 0.47 -5.89
CA LEU A 158 11.51 0.77 -7.16
C LEU A 158 10.04 0.30 -7.16
N VAL A 159 9.78 -0.90 -6.63
CA VAL A 159 8.42 -1.43 -6.49
C VAL A 159 7.59 -0.56 -5.56
N ALA A 160 8.16 -0.14 -4.42
CA ALA A 160 7.52 0.74 -3.47
C ALA A 160 7.24 2.13 -4.06
N LEU A 161 8.16 2.71 -4.83
CA LEU A 161 7.94 3.99 -5.51
C LEU A 161 6.75 3.92 -6.47
N ASN A 162 6.65 2.84 -7.24
CA ASN A 162 5.50 2.62 -8.13
C ASN A 162 4.19 2.50 -7.33
N ALA A 163 4.20 1.81 -6.19
CA ALA A 163 3.02 1.69 -5.34
C ALA A 163 2.60 3.02 -4.71
N TRP A 164 3.54 3.79 -4.16
CA TRP A 164 3.23 5.11 -3.59
C TRP A 164 2.80 6.12 -4.65
N PHE A 165 3.30 6.00 -5.88
CA PHE A 165 2.78 6.75 -7.01
C PHE A 165 1.30 6.42 -7.28
N TRP A 166 0.95 5.15 -7.43
CA TRP A 166 -0.45 4.76 -7.68
C TRP A 166 -1.38 5.07 -6.51
N SER A 167 -0.91 4.93 -5.28
CA SER A 167 -1.62 5.37 -4.07
C SER A 167 -1.88 6.88 -4.09
N THR A 168 -0.88 7.68 -4.47
CA THR A 168 -1.02 9.14 -4.63
C THR A 168 -2.08 9.48 -5.68
N VAL A 169 -2.07 8.78 -6.83
CA VAL A 169 -3.03 8.99 -7.91
C VAL A 169 -4.45 8.60 -7.46
N PHE A 170 -4.63 7.45 -6.83
CA PHE A 170 -5.91 6.96 -6.32
C PHE A 170 -6.52 7.89 -5.26
N HIS A 171 -5.74 8.31 -4.26
CA HIS A 171 -6.23 9.24 -3.23
C HIS A 171 -6.43 10.67 -3.76
N THR A 172 -5.80 11.02 -4.88
CA THR A 172 -6.10 12.28 -5.59
C THR A 172 -7.47 12.20 -6.24
N LYS A 173 -7.72 11.15 -7.00
CA LYS A 173 -9.00 10.90 -7.63
C LYS A 173 -9.27 9.41 -7.73
N ASP A 174 -10.40 9.03 -7.14
CA ASP A 174 -10.88 7.67 -7.16
C ASP A 174 -11.63 7.34 -8.46
N THR A 175 -11.22 6.26 -9.10
CA THR A 175 -11.81 5.64 -10.28
C THR A 175 -11.55 4.14 -10.22
N ASP A 176 -12.37 3.32 -10.88
CA ASP A 176 -12.19 1.87 -10.92
C ASP A 176 -10.78 1.45 -11.36
N PHE A 177 -10.15 2.22 -12.26
CA PHE A 177 -8.80 1.95 -12.73
C PHE A 177 -7.75 2.30 -11.68
N THR A 178 -7.82 3.50 -11.10
CA THR A 178 -6.85 3.94 -10.08
C THR A 178 -6.94 3.11 -8.81
N GLU A 179 -8.15 2.67 -8.42
CA GLU A 179 -8.35 1.76 -7.29
C GLU A 179 -7.67 0.40 -7.54
N LYS A 180 -7.89 -0.20 -8.71
CA LYS A 180 -7.20 -1.45 -9.10
C LYS A 180 -5.69 -1.29 -9.07
N MET A 181 -5.16 -0.20 -9.64
CA MET A 181 -3.73 0.04 -9.68
C MET A 181 -3.12 0.22 -8.28
N ASP A 182 -3.80 0.93 -7.39
CA ASP A 182 -3.37 1.05 -5.98
C ASP A 182 -3.28 -0.34 -5.32
N TYR A 183 -4.31 -1.18 -5.47
CA TYR A 183 -4.33 -2.51 -4.86
C TYR A 183 -3.26 -3.44 -5.44
N PHE A 184 -3.10 -3.43 -6.76
CA PHE A 184 -2.12 -4.28 -7.45
C PHE A 184 -0.70 -3.89 -7.03
N CYS A 185 -0.42 -2.59 -6.96
CA CYS A 185 0.90 -2.11 -6.57
C CYS A 185 1.15 -2.29 -5.06
N ALA A 186 0.17 -2.09 -4.20
CA ALA A 186 0.28 -2.39 -2.77
C ALA A 186 0.64 -3.88 -2.55
N PHE A 187 0.00 -4.77 -3.30
CA PHE A 187 0.32 -6.20 -3.24
C PHE A 187 1.74 -6.53 -3.72
N SER A 188 2.21 -5.84 -4.77
CA SER A 188 3.60 -5.97 -5.23
C SER A 188 4.64 -5.58 -4.16
N VAL A 189 4.33 -4.59 -3.30
CA VAL A 189 5.19 -4.20 -2.17
C VAL A 189 5.25 -5.30 -1.12
N VAL A 190 4.11 -5.91 -0.79
CA VAL A 190 4.07 -7.05 0.14
C VAL A 190 4.92 -8.21 -0.39
N LEU A 191 4.74 -8.59 -1.65
CA LEU A 191 5.49 -9.70 -2.26
C LEU A 191 6.98 -9.41 -2.44
N SER A 192 7.37 -8.18 -2.79
CA SER A 192 8.78 -7.80 -2.88
C SER A 192 9.46 -7.80 -1.50
N ASN A 193 8.73 -7.46 -0.43
CA ASN A 193 9.23 -7.62 0.94
C ASN A 193 9.37 -9.11 1.33
N CYS A 194 8.40 -9.96 0.98
CA CYS A 194 8.52 -11.41 1.16
C CYS A 194 9.77 -11.97 0.45
N PHE A 195 9.98 -11.58 -0.81
CA PHE A 195 11.16 -11.95 -1.58
C PHE A 195 12.46 -11.51 -0.89
N ALA A 196 12.51 -10.27 -0.39
CA ALA A 196 13.67 -9.75 0.33
C ALA A 196 13.94 -10.52 1.63
N VAL A 197 12.90 -10.87 2.39
CA VAL A 197 13.00 -11.70 3.61
C VAL A 197 13.53 -13.10 3.26
N LEU A 198 12.98 -13.75 2.24
CA LEU A 198 13.44 -15.08 1.81
C LEU A 198 14.93 -15.06 1.41
N CYS A 199 15.35 -14.07 0.64
CA CYS A 199 16.75 -13.91 0.26
C CYS A 199 17.66 -13.60 1.47
N ARG A 200 17.15 -12.89 2.47
CA ARG A 200 17.89 -12.63 3.72
C ARG A 200 18.05 -13.88 4.57
N LEU A 201 17.01 -14.71 4.69
CA LEU A 201 17.01 -15.90 5.54
C LEU A 201 17.77 -17.07 4.91
N TYR A 202 17.61 -17.30 3.60
CA TYR A 202 18.16 -18.47 2.91
C TYR A 202 19.39 -18.17 2.04
N GLY A 203 19.77 -16.89 1.97
CA GLY A 203 20.86 -16.39 1.15
C GLY A 203 20.55 -16.34 -0.35
N THR A 204 21.43 -15.71 -1.10
CA THR A 204 21.32 -15.53 -2.56
C THR A 204 22.19 -16.48 -3.37
N SER A 205 23.04 -17.28 -2.72
CA SER A 205 23.92 -18.28 -3.35
C SER A 205 23.51 -19.71 -3.01
N PRO A 206 23.48 -20.64 -3.98
CA PRO A 206 23.65 -20.42 -5.41
C PRO A 206 22.49 -19.63 -6.03
N VAL A 207 22.71 -19.00 -7.20
CA VAL A 207 21.76 -18.10 -7.88
C VAL A 207 20.38 -18.73 -8.14
N ARG A 208 20.30 -20.05 -8.24
CA ARG A 208 19.01 -20.76 -8.36
C ARG A 208 18.04 -20.49 -7.20
N ARG A 209 18.54 -20.20 -5.99
CA ARG A 209 17.69 -19.93 -4.81
C ARG A 209 16.83 -18.68 -5.00
N PRO A 210 17.40 -17.48 -5.23
CA PRO A 210 16.59 -16.28 -5.46
C PRO A 210 15.75 -16.40 -6.74
N VAL A 211 16.18 -17.15 -7.76
CA VAL A 211 15.34 -17.42 -8.95
C VAL A 211 14.07 -18.17 -8.59
N ILE A 212 14.15 -19.21 -7.75
CA ILE A 212 12.97 -19.95 -7.27
C ILE A 212 12.06 -19.04 -6.43
N PHE A 213 12.62 -18.26 -5.51
CA PHE A 213 11.82 -17.32 -4.71
C PHE A 213 11.12 -16.28 -5.60
N ALA A 214 11.83 -15.73 -6.59
CA ALA A 214 11.27 -14.80 -7.56
C ALA A 214 10.14 -15.43 -8.36
N ALA A 215 10.33 -16.65 -8.87
CA ALA A 215 9.29 -17.38 -9.60
C ALA A 215 8.04 -17.61 -8.75
N LEU A 216 8.19 -17.99 -7.48
CA LEU A 216 7.08 -18.18 -6.55
C LEU A 216 6.30 -16.88 -6.31
N VAL A 217 6.98 -15.77 -6.02
CA VAL A 217 6.30 -14.48 -5.78
C VAL A 217 5.66 -13.93 -7.06
N ILE A 218 6.27 -14.13 -8.23
CA ILE A 218 5.69 -13.72 -9.52
C ILE A 218 4.45 -14.56 -9.86
N ALA A 219 4.47 -15.86 -9.59
CA ALA A 219 3.31 -16.73 -9.78
C ALA A 219 2.14 -16.31 -8.87
N LEU A 220 2.42 -16.03 -7.59
CA LEU A 220 1.44 -15.52 -6.64
C LEU A 220 0.88 -14.15 -7.06
N TYR A 221 1.74 -13.24 -7.51
CA TYR A 221 1.33 -11.94 -8.04
C TYR A 221 0.38 -12.12 -9.22
N THR A 222 0.81 -12.85 -10.25
CA THR A 222 0.03 -13.07 -11.48
C THR A 222 -1.34 -13.68 -11.18
N TYR A 223 -1.40 -14.68 -10.30
CA TYR A 223 -2.66 -15.31 -9.90
C TYR A 223 -3.59 -14.32 -9.16
N HIS A 224 -3.08 -13.58 -8.18
CA HIS A 224 -3.86 -12.61 -7.41
C HIS A 224 -4.40 -11.48 -8.29
N ILE A 225 -3.56 -10.94 -9.18
CA ILE A 225 -3.98 -9.90 -10.13
C ILE A 225 -5.00 -10.45 -11.11
N TYR A 226 -4.82 -11.66 -11.63
CA TYR A 226 -5.81 -12.31 -12.50
C TYR A 226 -7.17 -12.43 -11.80
N TYR A 227 -7.19 -12.91 -10.56
CA TYR A 227 -8.41 -13.04 -9.78
C TYR A 227 -9.12 -11.69 -9.58
N LEU A 228 -8.40 -10.67 -9.10
CA LEU A 228 -8.97 -9.35 -8.87
C LEU A 228 -9.39 -8.63 -10.16
N ALA A 229 -8.65 -8.80 -11.25
CA ALA A 229 -8.91 -8.09 -12.50
C ALA A 229 -10.07 -8.71 -13.28
N PHE A 230 -10.19 -10.04 -13.29
CA PHE A 230 -11.07 -10.75 -14.23
C PHE A 230 -12.13 -11.65 -13.57
N VAL A 231 -11.98 -12.01 -12.30
CA VAL A 231 -12.94 -12.89 -11.60
C VAL A 231 -13.82 -12.08 -10.67
N HIS A 232 -13.26 -11.51 -9.61
CA HIS A 232 -14.01 -10.73 -8.64
C HIS A 232 -13.09 -9.72 -7.93
N PHE A 233 -13.35 -8.44 -8.14
CA PHE A 233 -12.63 -7.38 -7.45
C PHE A 233 -13.22 -7.16 -6.05
N ASP A 234 -12.62 -7.78 -5.03
CA ASP A 234 -13.05 -7.68 -3.63
C ASP A 234 -11.93 -7.08 -2.75
N TYR A 235 -12.24 -5.93 -2.15
CA TYR A 235 -11.33 -5.21 -1.25
C TYR A 235 -11.02 -5.99 0.03
N GLY A 236 -12.03 -6.63 0.63
CA GLY A 236 -11.88 -7.39 1.87
C GLY A 236 -10.93 -8.58 1.67
N TYR A 237 -11.10 -9.32 0.58
CA TYR A 237 -10.17 -10.35 0.13
C TYR A 237 -8.76 -9.78 -0.08
N ASN A 238 -8.62 -8.70 -0.85
CA ASN A 238 -7.32 -8.08 -1.10
C ASN A 238 -6.61 -7.68 0.21
N MET A 239 -7.34 -7.08 1.15
CA MET A 239 -6.79 -6.69 2.45
C MET A 239 -6.34 -7.90 3.26
N GLN A 240 -7.15 -8.96 3.32
CA GLN A 240 -6.79 -10.19 4.04
C GLN A 240 -5.55 -10.87 3.47
N VAL A 241 -5.46 -11.00 2.14
CA VAL A 241 -4.27 -11.54 1.47
C VAL A 241 -3.02 -10.71 1.80
N ASN A 242 -3.14 -9.38 1.74
CA ASN A 242 -2.03 -8.47 2.08
C ASN A 242 -1.59 -8.58 3.54
N ILE A 243 -2.53 -8.67 4.49
CA ILE A 243 -2.23 -8.83 5.93
C ILE A 243 -1.56 -10.18 6.18
N PHE A 244 -2.11 -11.25 5.59
CA PHE A 244 -1.60 -12.61 5.78
C PHE A 244 -0.17 -12.77 5.25
N LEU A 245 0.09 -12.23 4.06
CA LEU A 245 1.41 -12.33 3.42
C LEU A 245 2.41 -11.29 3.92
N ARG A 246 1.98 -10.25 4.65
CA ARG A 246 2.88 -9.22 5.17
C ARG A 246 3.89 -9.83 6.15
N PRO A 247 5.21 -9.75 5.87
CA PRO A 247 6.21 -10.14 6.85
C PRO A 247 6.10 -9.25 8.10
N VAL A 248 6.07 -9.85 9.29
CA VAL A 248 6.07 -9.11 10.57
C VAL A 248 7.29 -8.17 10.60
N PRO A 249 7.13 -6.89 11.01
CA PRO A 249 8.20 -5.91 10.91
C PRO A 249 9.50 -6.39 11.55
N PHE A 250 10.60 -6.21 10.81
CA PHE A 250 11.98 -6.63 11.12
C PHE A 250 12.49 -6.27 12.52
N GLY A 251 11.86 -5.33 13.24
CA GLY A 251 12.21 -4.99 14.61
C GLY A 251 12.09 -6.14 15.62
N PHE A 252 11.31 -7.18 15.29
CA PHE A 252 11.19 -8.38 16.13
C PHE A 252 12.19 -9.49 15.79
N ILE A 253 12.60 -9.63 14.53
CA ILE A 253 13.53 -10.67 14.08
C ILE A 253 14.98 -10.30 14.41
N ASP A 254 15.30 -9.00 14.42
CA ASP A 254 16.64 -8.50 14.74
C ASP A 254 17.01 -8.64 16.23
N LYS A 255 16.02 -8.62 17.13
CA LYS A 255 16.25 -8.80 18.57
C LYS A 255 16.56 -10.26 18.95
N THR A 256 16.04 -11.23 18.22
CA THR A 256 16.25 -12.67 18.49
C THR A 256 17.55 -13.21 17.87
N CYS A 257 18.13 -12.52 16.90
CA CYS A 257 19.34 -12.96 16.20
C CYS A 257 20.61 -12.16 16.55
N LYS A 258 20.68 -11.59 17.76
CA LYS A 258 21.92 -11.00 18.30
C LYS A 258 22.88 -12.07 18.84
N ARG A 259 23.63 -12.72 17.95
CA ARG A 259 25.03 -13.10 18.22
C ARG A 259 25.75 -13.54 16.93
N LYS A 260 26.82 -12.80 16.60
CA LYS A 260 27.81 -13.00 15.51
C LYS A 260 27.34 -12.69 14.08
N GLN A 261 27.13 -11.42 13.75
CA GLN A 261 27.48 -10.84 12.44
C GLN A 261 27.35 -9.30 12.52
N ASP A 262 28.42 -8.59 12.90
CA ASP A 262 28.42 -7.13 13.06
C ASP A 262 28.45 -6.36 11.71
N THR A 263 27.59 -6.69 10.74
CA THR A 263 27.62 -6.02 9.42
C THR A 263 26.29 -5.90 8.68
N ILE A 264 25.12 -6.04 9.32
CA ILE A 264 23.85 -5.92 8.58
C ILE A 264 22.77 -5.19 9.40
N TYR A 265 22.97 -3.90 9.55
CA TYR A 265 21.92 -2.93 9.86
C TYR A 265 21.87 -1.97 8.67
N MET A 266 20.71 -1.67 8.09
CA MET A 266 20.60 -0.70 6.98
C MET A 266 19.51 0.37 7.16
N LEU A 267 18.70 0.37 8.21
CA LEU A 267 17.75 1.49 8.44
C LEU A 267 18.09 2.32 9.68
N PRO A 268 18.37 1.72 10.86
CA PRO A 268 18.82 2.50 12.03
C PRO A 268 20.30 2.91 11.97
N SER A 269 21.11 2.20 11.21
CA SER A 269 22.57 2.39 11.09
C SER A 269 22.99 3.41 10.05
N MET A 270 22.13 3.79 9.09
CA MET A 270 22.48 4.89 8.17
C MET A 270 22.49 6.24 8.90
N ILE A 271 21.62 6.39 9.90
CA ILE A 271 21.67 7.52 10.85
C ILE A 271 22.94 7.41 11.71
N LYS A 272 23.26 6.22 12.22
CA LYS A 272 24.41 6.01 13.11
C LYS A 272 25.76 6.22 12.42
N VAL A 273 25.94 5.75 11.18
CA VAL A 273 27.17 5.96 10.37
C VAL A 273 27.36 7.44 9.99
N TYR A 274 26.27 8.20 9.85
CA TYR A 274 26.35 9.64 9.59
C TYR A 274 26.82 10.44 10.81
N PHE A 275 26.36 10.08 12.01
CA PHE A 275 26.72 10.76 13.28
C PHE A 275 28.03 10.26 13.92
N ASP A 276 28.47 9.03 13.64
CA ASP A 276 29.72 8.46 14.20
C ASP A 276 30.95 8.66 13.28
N ASN A 277 30.83 9.40 12.16
CA ASN A 277 31.98 9.74 11.31
C ASN A 277 32.73 10.96 11.89
N PRO A 278 33.98 10.82 12.38
CA PRO A 278 34.73 11.93 12.96
C PRO A 278 35.05 13.06 11.96
N GLU A 279 34.95 12.82 10.65
CA GLU A 279 35.10 13.88 9.63
C GLU A 279 33.90 14.85 9.56
N ASN A 280 32.71 14.40 10.00
CA ASN A 280 31.49 15.22 9.99
C ASN A 280 31.31 16.05 11.28
N ALA A 281 32.13 15.83 12.30
CA ALA A 281 32.11 16.58 13.55
C ALA A 281 32.73 18.00 13.43
N ASN A 282 33.42 18.29 12.32
CA ASN A 282 34.10 19.56 12.08
C ASN A 282 33.35 20.50 11.11
N LEU A 283 32.10 20.19 10.75
CA LEU A 283 31.25 21.03 9.87
C LEU A 283 30.13 21.75 10.63
N SER A 284 30.17 21.76 11.96
CA SER A 284 29.25 22.52 12.82
C SER A 284 29.98 23.53 13.71
N THR A 285 30.80 24.38 13.08
CA THR A 285 31.16 25.73 13.57
C THR A 285 31.08 26.70 12.41
#